data_AF-A0A1I5M2Q8-F1
#
_entry.id   AF-A0A1I5M2Q8-F1
#
_cell.length_a   1.000
_cell.length_b   1.000
_cell.length_c   1.000
_cell.angle_alpha   90.00
_cell.angle_beta   90.00
_cell.angle_gamma   90.00
#
_symmetry.space_group_name_H-M   'P 1'
#
loop_
_entity.id
_entity.type
_entity.pdbx_description
1 polymer ?
#
loop_
_entity_poly.entity_id
_entity_poly.type
_entity_poly.pdbx_seq_one_letter_code
_entity_poly.pdbx_strand_id
1 'polypeptide(L)'
;MRYFILSLVFILELLANKYTYTNQLIDEPSPYLQQHAHNPVNWYPWGEEAFEKAKREHKPIFLSIGYSTCHWCHVMAHESFEDPKIAEIINRWFVPVKVDREEMPHLDKYYQKIFTLLHHRS
;
A
#
# COMPACT_ATOMS: atom_id res chain seq x y z
N MET A 1 22.44 -6.12 -39.65
CA MET A 1 22.94 -5.38 -38.47
C MET A 1 21.96 -4.34 -37.92
N ARG A 2 21.32 -3.49 -38.74
CA ARG A 2 20.29 -2.51 -38.27
C ARG A 2 19.07 -3.14 -37.59
N TYR A 3 18.60 -4.28 -38.08
CA TYR A 3 17.42 -4.98 -37.51
C TYR A 3 17.69 -5.65 -36.16
N PHE A 4 18.94 -6.03 -35.87
CA PHE A 4 19.33 -6.67 -34.61
C PHE A 4 19.35 -5.67 -33.44
N ILE A 5 19.71 -4.41 -33.73
CA ILE A 5 19.69 -3.33 -32.74
C ILE A 5 18.25 -2.89 -32.47
N LEU A 6 17.41 -2.79 -33.51
CA LEU A 6 15.98 -2.48 -33.36
C LEU A 6 15.22 -3.56 -32.57
N SER A 7 15.51 -4.85 -32.78
CA SER A 7 14.91 -5.93 -31.98
C SER A 7 15.38 -5.92 -30.52
N LEU A 8 16.64 -5.57 -30.26
CA LEU A 8 17.19 -5.53 -28.91
C LEU A 8 16.62 -4.35 -28.09
N VAL A 9 16.43 -3.18 -28.72
CA VAL A 9 15.76 -2.01 -28.09
C VAL A 9 14.29 -2.30 -27.79
N PHE A 10 13.58 -2.96 -28.71
CA PHE A 10 12.19 -3.34 -28.50
C PHE A 10 12.01 -4.36 -27.36
N ILE A 11 12.95 -5.31 -27.23
CA ILE A 11 12.99 -6.25 -26.10
C ILE A 11 13.32 -5.53 -24.78
N LEU A 12 14.22 -4.56 -24.79
CA LEU A 12 14.54 -3.73 -23.62
C LEU A 12 13.36 -2.86 -23.17
N GLU A 13 12.56 -2.34 -24.08
CA GLU A 13 11.31 -1.63 -23.76
C GLU A 13 10.22 -2.56 -23.23
N LEU A 14 10.13 -3.80 -23.75
CA LEU A 14 9.25 -4.85 -23.23
C LEU A 14 9.68 -5.37 -21.83
N LEU A 15 10.97 -5.29 -21.51
CA LEU A 15 11.53 -5.63 -20.19
C LEU A 15 11.60 -4.42 -19.24
N ALA A 16 11.28 -3.22 -19.70
CA ALA A 16 11.19 -2.05 -18.85
C ALA A 16 10.02 -2.23 -17.88
N ASN A 17 10.30 -2.11 -16.59
CA ASN A 17 9.29 -2.28 -15.54
C ASN A 17 8.15 -1.26 -15.77
N LYS A 18 6.93 -1.77 -16.00
CA LYS A 18 5.73 -0.96 -16.28
C LYS A 18 5.43 0.02 -15.14
N TYR A 19 5.91 -0.26 -13.94
CA TYR A 19 5.61 0.50 -12.73
C TYR A 19 6.86 1.21 -12.19
N THR A 20 6.67 2.48 -11.82
CA THR A 20 7.74 3.30 -11.21
C THR A 20 7.99 2.90 -9.75
N TYR A 21 6.96 2.38 -9.08
CA TYR A 21 7.00 1.97 -7.68
C TYR A 21 6.52 0.53 -7.56
N THR A 22 7.12 -0.22 -6.65
CA THR A 22 6.63 -1.53 -6.19
C THR A 22 6.96 -1.64 -4.70
N ASN A 23 5.97 -2.01 -3.90
CA ASN A 23 6.10 -2.25 -2.47
C ASN A 23 5.80 -3.73 -2.14
N GLN A 24 5.81 -4.08 -0.85
CA GLN A 24 5.73 -5.47 -0.40
C GLN A 24 4.38 -6.14 -0.67
N LEU A 25 3.33 -5.36 -0.96
CA LEU A 25 2.01 -5.92 -1.25
C LEU A 25 1.97 -6.71 -2.57
N ILE A 26 3.02 -6.65 -3.40
CA ILE A 26 3.10 -7.44 -4.62
C ILE A 26 3.10 -8.96 -4.36
N ASP A 27 3.57 -9.37 -3.18
CA ASP A 27 3.68 -10.77 -2.77
C ASP A 27 2.44 -11.27 -2.00
N GLU A 28 1.47 -10.39 -1.72
CA GLU A 28 0.25 -10.75 -1.00
C GLU A 28 -0.75 -11.50 -1.90
N PRO A 29 -1.48 -12.48 -1.35
CA PRO A 29 -2.50 -13.22 -2.11
C PRO A 29 -3.77 -12.40 -2.38
N SER A 30 -4.07 -11.40 -1.54
CA SER A 30 -5.25 -10.54 -1.68
C SER A 30 -5.19 -9.72 -2.98
N PRO A 31 -6.18 -9.88 -3.89
CA PRO A 31 -6.28 -9.01 -5.07
C PRO A 31 -6.43 -7.53 -4.71
N TYR A 32 -7.07 -7.21 -3.58
CA TYR A 32 -7.22 -5.84 -3.10
C TYR A 32 -5.87 -5.25 -2.64
N LEU A 33 -5.01 -6.03 -1.96
CA LEU A 33 -3.67 -5.55 -1.60
C LEU A 33 -2.78 -5.38 -2.83
N GLN A 34 -2.82 -6.32 -3.78
CA GLN A 34 -2.06 -6.23 -5.02
C GLN A 34 -2.40 -4.99 -5.86
N GLN A 35 -3.65 -4.51 -5.83
CA GLN A 35 -4.04 -3.26 -6.49
C GLN A 35 -3.25 -2.04 -5.97
N HIS A 36 -2.72 -2.10 -4.74
CA HIS A 36 -1.92 -1.04 -4.13
C HIS A 36 -0.41 -1.32 -4.18
N ALA A 37 0.02 -2.44 -4.78
CA ALA A 37 1.43 -2.85 -4.83
C ALA A 37 2.32 -1.85 -5.57
N HIS A 38 1.74 -1.07 -6.48
CA HIS A 38 2.48 -0.09 -7.29
C HIS A 38 2.25 1.37 -6.89
N ASN A 39 1.63 1.59 -5.73
CA ASN A 39 1.49 2.93 -5.18
C ASN A 39 2.85 3.45 -4.69
N PRO A 40 3.12 4.77 -4.79
CA PRO A 40 4.32 5.39 -4.24
C PRO A 40 4.41 5.32 -2.71
N VAL A 41 3.27 5.16 -2.02
CA VAL A 41 3.28 4.83 -0.58
C VAL A 41 3.92 3.44 -0.42
N ASN A 42 4.93 3.33 0.43
CA ASN A 42 5.70 2.11 0.63
C ASN A 42 4.98 1.16 1.59
N TRP A 43 3.82 0.64 1.16
CA TRP A 43 2.95 -0.20 1.97
C TRP A 43 3.63 -1.49 2.41
N TYR A 44 3.39 -1.82 3.68
CA TYR A 44 3.64 -3.13 4.25
C TYR A 44 2.31 -3.86 4.46
N PRO A 45 2.26 -5.19 4.31
CA PRO A 45 1.16 -5.98 4.83
C PRO A 45 1.17 -5.93 6.37
N TRP A 46 0.04 -6.32 6.98
CA TRP A 46 -0.01 -6.47 8.43
C TRP A 46 0.86 -7.65 8.87
N GLY A 47 1.90 -7.37 9.66
CA GLY A 47 2.81 -8.41 10.13
C GLY A 47 3.98 -7.89 10.94
N GLU A 48 4.79 -8.84 11.44
CA GLU A 48 5.94 -8.57 12.30
C GLU A 48 6.96 -7.63 11.66
N GLU A 49 7.20 -7.75 10.35
CA GLU A 49 8.16 -6.89 9.64
C GLU A 49 7.80 -5.40 9.75
N ALA A 50 6.52 -5.06 9.57
CA ALA A 50 6.05 -3.68 9.70
C ALA A 50 6.22 -3.16 11.13
N PHE A 51 5.92 -4.00 12.13
CA PHE A 51 6.02 -3.63 13.54
C PHE A 51 7.47 -3.46 13.99
N GLU A 52 8.36 -4.35 13.58
CA GLU A 52 9.79 -4.25 13.89
C GLU A 52 10.43 -3.06 13.18
N LYS A 53 10.01 -2.74 11.94
CA LYS A 53 10.41 -1.51 11.27
C LYS A 53 9.94 -0.28 12.04
N ALA A 54 8.68 -0.24 12.47
CA ALA A 54 8.11 0.88 13.23
C ALA A 54 8.86 1.12 14.55
N LYS A 55 9.16 0.05 15.28
CA LYS A 55 9.97 0.11 16.51
C LYS A 55 11.39 0.59 16.23
N ARG A 56 12.09 -0.02 15.27
CA ARG A 56 13.47 0.31 14.91
C ARG A 56 13.62 1.77 14.46
N GLU A 57 12.70 2.24 13.63
CA GLU A 57 12.71 3.61 13.11
C GLU A 57 12.07 4.62 14.06
N HIS A 58 11.49 4.19 15.18
CA HIS A 58 10.73 5.03 16.10
C HIS A 58 9.64 5.84 15.40
N LYS A 59 8.94 5.21 14.44
CA LYS A 59 7.87 5.82 13.66
C LYS A 59 6.51 5.22 14.03
N PRO A 60 5.44 6.04 14.12
CA PRO A 60 4.09 5.53 14.23
C PRO A 60 3.67 4.73 12.99
N ILE A 61 2.68 3.86 13.17
CA ILE A 61 2.07 3.11 12.08
C ILE A 61 0.93 3.92 11.49
N PHE A 62 0.93 4.08 10.16
CA PHE A 62 -0.22 4.58 9.42
C PHE A 62 -1.04 3.39 8.94
N LEU A 63 -2.07 3.02 9.69
CA LEU A 63 -2.91 1.85 9.39
C LEU A 63 -4.07 2.23 8.46
N SER A 64 -4.15 1.58 7.29
CA SER A 64 -5.24 1.74 6.33
C SER A 64 -5.93 0.40 6.04
N ILE A 65 -7.13 0.22 6.61
CA ILE A 65 -7.97 -0.95 6.41
C ILE A 65 -9.02 -0.64 5.34
N GLY A 66 -9.21 -1.53 4.37
CA GLY A 66 -10.27 -1.41 3.37
C GLY A 66 -10.60 -2.74 2.70
N TYR A 67 -11.33 -2.71 1.58
CA TYR A 67 -11.79 -3.91 0.87
C TYR A 67 -12.10 -3.57 -0.60
N SER A 68 -12.19 -4.59 -1.44
CA SER A 68 -12.27 -4.46 -2.91
C SER A 68 -13.46 -3.66 -3.44
N THR A 69 -14.61 -3.69 -2.76
CA THR A 69 -15.86 -3.02 -3.20
C THR A 69 -16.13 -1.70 -2.47
N CYS A 70 -15.11 -1.15 -1.80
CA CYS A 70 -15.19 0.09 -1.05
C CYS A 70 -15.00 1.31 -1.96
N HIS A 71 -16.08 2.05 -2.24
CA HIS A 71 -16.00 3.26 -3.07
C HIS A 71 -14.98 4.29 -2.53
N TRP A 72 -15.05 4.62 -1.24
CA TRP A 72 -14.17 5.62 -0.63
C TRP A 72 -12.71 5.17 -0.53
N CYS A 73 -12.45 3.86 -0.50
CA CYS A 73 -11.10 3.33 -0.51
C CYS A 73 -10.43 3.59 -1.87
N HIS A 74 -11.17 3.45 -2.97
CA HIS A 74 -10.69 3.80 -4.31
C HIS A 74 -10.48 5.30 -4.47
N VAL A 75 -11.42 6.13 -4.00
CA VAL A 75 -11.27 7.60 -4.06
C VAL A 75 -10.03 8.05 -3.27
N MET A 76 -9.86 7.56 -2.04
CA MET A 76 -8.70 7.89 -1.21
C MET A 76 -7.38 7.40 -1.85
N ALA A 77 -7.40 6.21 -2.46
CA ALA A 77 -6.22 5.70 -3.15
C ALA A 77 -5.81 6.61 -4.31
N HIS A 78 -6.77 6.97 -5.16
CA HIS A 78 -6.52 7.79 -6.33
C HIS A 78 -6.11 9.22 -5.98
N GLU A 79 -6.79 9.85 -5.02
CA GLU A 79 -6.53 11.26 -4.66
C GLU A 79 -5.33 11.43 -3.73
N SER A 80 -4.90 10.38 -3.03
CA SER A 80 -3.85 10.49 -2.00
C SER A 80 -2.73 9.48 -2.15
N PHE A 81 -3.03 8.19 -2.21
CA PHE A 81 -1.99 7.15 -2.14
C PHE A 81 -1.21 6.98 -3.44
N GLU A 82 -1.77 7.43 -4.56
CA GLU A 82 -1.12 7.48 -5.88
C GLU A 82 -0.30 8.77 -6.10
N ASP A 83 -0.50 9.82 -5.30
CA ASP A 83 0.23 11.08 -5.40
C ASP A 83 1.64 10.96 -4.77
N PRO A 84 2.73 11.17 -5.54
CA PRO A 84 4.09 11.02 -5.03
C PRO A 84 4.47 11.99 -3.89
N LYS A 85 3.90 13.20 -3.86
CA LYS A 85 4.18 14.20 -2.81
C LYS A 85 3.52 13.81 -1.50
N ILE A 86 2.29 13.31 -1.55
CA ILE A 86 1.59 12.79 -0.37
C ILE A 86 2.30 11.53 0.13
N ALA A 87 2.65 10.63 -0.78
CA ALA A 87 3.39 9.42 -0.43
C ALA A 87 4.75 9.73 0.23
N GLU A 88 5.47 10.76 -0.24
CA GLU A 88 6.71 11.18 0.40
C GLU A 88 6.50 11.57 1.87
N ILE A 89 5.44 12.33 2.17
CA ILE A 89 5.10 12.71 3.55
C ILE A 89 4.78 11.46 4.38
N ILE A 90 3.95 10.55 3.87
CA ILE A 90 3.58 9.32 4.57
C ILE A 90 4.82 8.47 4.85
N ASN A 91 5.64 8.20 3.83
CA ASN A 91 6.83 7.35 3.93
C ASN A 91 7.90 7.96 4.86
N ARG A 92 7.97 9.30 4.93
CA ARG A 92 8.91 10.00 5.80
C ARG A 92 8.55 9.83 7.28
N TRP A 93 7.27 9.97 7.62
CA TRP A 93 6.83 10.08 9.02
C TRP A 93 6.23 8.82 9.61
N PHE A 94 5.82 7.86 8.78
CA PHE A 94 5.10 6.67 9.21
C PHE A 94 5.72 5.39 8.64
N VAL A 95 5.36 4.27 9.26
CA VAL A 95 5.37 2.95 8.60
C VAL A 95 3.94 2.68 8.11
N PRO A 96 3.67 2.81 6.80
CA PRO A 96 2.33 2.63 6.27
C PRO A 96 2.01 1.13 6.14
N VAL A 97 0.88 0.73 6.71
CA VAL A 97 0.39 -0.66 6.73
C VAL A 97 -0.99 -0.71 6.08
N LYS A 98 -1.13 -1.58 5.07
CA LYS A 98 -2.40 -1.80 4.36
C LYS A 98 -2.98 -3.14 4.81
N VAL A 99 -4.30 -3.18 5.02
CA VAL A 99 -5.01 -4.39 5.43
C VAL A 99 -6.24 -4.59 4.57
N ASP A 100 -6.44 -5.82 4.11
CA ASP A 100 -7.69 -6.29 3.54
C ASP A 100 -8.64 -6.75 4.66
N ARG A 101 -9.78 -6.07 4.79
CA ARG A 101 -10.83 -6.45 5.73
C ARG A 101 -11.42 -7.82 5.40
N GLU A 102 -11.47 -8.21 4.12
CA GLU A 102 -12.06 -9.48 3.70
C GLU A 102 -11.22 -10.67 4.21
N GLU A 103 -9.90 -10.50 4.28
CA GLU A 103 -8.97 -11.48 4.87
C GLU A 103 -8.83 -11.33 6.39
N MET A 104 -8.85 -10.10 6.92
CA MET A 104 -8.68 -9.80 8.36
C MET A 104 -9.89 -9.07 8.99
N PRO A 105 -11.10 -9.65 8.99
CA PRO A 105 -12.31 -8.97 9.48
C PRO A 105 -12.30 -8.73 10.99
N HIS A 106 -11.52 -9.51 11.74
CA HIS A 106 -11.37 -9.35 13.18
C HIS A 106 -10.59 -8.07 13.54
N LEU A 107 -9.60 -7.70 12.72
CA LEU A 107 -8.78 -6.51 12.93
C LEU A 107 -9.59 -5.23 12.65
N ASP A 108 -10.36 -5.24 11.56
CA ASP A 108 -11.31 -4.18 11.23
C ASP A 108 -12.30 -3.93 12.38
N LYS A 109 -12.95 -4.99 12.87
CA LYS A 109 -13.88 -4.89 14.01
C LYS A 109 -13.22 -4.33 15.27
N TYR A 110 -11.97 -4.73 15.54
CA TYR A 110 -11.22 -4.23 16.69
C TYR A 110 -10.98 -2.72 16.59
N TYR A 111 -10.48 -2.23 15.45
CA TYR A 111 -10.22 -0.79 15.27
C TYR A 111 -11.50 0.04 15.15
N GLN A 112 -12.57 -0.48 14.56
CA GLN A 112 -13.89 0.16 14.59
C GLN A 112 -14.41 0.29 16.03
N LYS A 113 -14.25 -0.75 16.85
CA LYS A 113 -14.63 -0.68 18.28
C LYS A 113 -13.84 0.40 19.02
N ILE A 114 -12.53 0.50 18.76
CA ILE A 114 -11.69 1.57 19.33
C ILE A 114 -12.19 2.94 18.87
N PHE A 115 -12.44 3.12 17.58
CA PHE A 115 -12.96 4.36 17.02
C PHE A 115 -14.26 4.78 17.73
N THR A 116 -15.21 3.86 17.84
CA THR A 116 -16.48 4.02 18.55
C THR A 116 -16.26 4.43 20.01
N LEU A 117 -15.36 3.76 20.75
CA LEU A 117 -15.05 4.11 22.14
C LEU A 117 -14.40 5.49 22.31
N LEU A 118 -13.56 5.92 21.36
CA LEU A 118 -12.93 7.23 21.40
C LEU A 118 -13.92 8.36 21.06
N HIS A 119 -14.93 8.08 20.24
CA HIS A 119 -15.90 9.06 19.78
C HIS A 119 -17.20 9.10 20.60
N HIS A 120 -17.55 8.04 21.33
CA HIS A 120 -18.67 8.04 22.29
C HIS A 120 -18.29 8.62 23.65
N ARG A 121 -17.68 9.81 23.66
CA ARG A 121 -17.69 10.69 24.84
C ARG A 121 -18.87 11.67 24.73
N SER A 122 -20.04 11.19 25.15
CA SER A 122 -21.19 11.99 25.60
C SER A 122 -22.09 11.13 26.46
#